data_AF-A0A972JU95-F1
#
_entry.id   AF-A0A972JU95-F1
#
_cell.length_a   1.000
_cell.length_b   1.000
_cell.length_c   1.000
_cell.angle_alpha   90.00
_cell.angle_beta   90.00
_cell.angle_gamma   90.00
#
_symmetry.space_group_name_H-M   'P 1'
#
loop_
_entity.id
_entity.type
_entity.pdbx_description
1 polymer ?
#
loop_
_entity_poly.entity_id
_entity_poly.type
_entity_poly.pdbx_seq_one_letter_code
_entity_poly.pdbx_strand_id
1 'polypeptide(L)'
;MHVVAVARAFVAAIEHGQSGEVYHIAGDEEPTIRSIAAAVAIGVGCEVASVTPEEAASALNPFTAMFLQLNNRLDSAKTRRELHWSGATETSLLWDVAHGSYATKSSR
;
A
#
# COMPACT_ATOMS: atom_id res chain seq x y z
N MET A 1 -2.09 0.17 -2.02
CA MET A 1 -2.85 -0.13 -3.26
C MET A 1 -1.89 -0.10 -4.43
N HIS A 2 -1.98 -1.06 -5.35
CA HIS A 2 -1.14 -1.09 -6.55
C HIS A 2 -1.61 -0.05 -7.59
N VAL A 3 -0.68 0.60 -8.30
CA VAL A 3 -0.98 1.70 -9.24
C VAL A 3 -1.97 1.29 -10.35
N VAL A 4 -1.88 0.06 -10.86
CA VAL A 4 -2.80 -0.47 -11.87
C VAL A 4 -4.24 -0.57 -11.34
N ALA A 5 -4.42 -0.95 -10.08
CA ALA A 5 -5.75 -1.01 -9.48
C ALA A 5 -6.34 0.40 -9.27
N VAL A 6 -5.49 1.41 -9.01
CA VAL A 6 -5.91 2.82 -8.98
C VAL A 6 -6.35 3.30 -10.36
N ALA A 7 -5.59 2.97 -11.41
CA ALA A 7 -5.97 3.32 -12.78
C ALA A 7 -7.34 2.70 -13.17
N ARG A 8 -7.58 1.44 -12.83
CA ARG A 8 -8.89 0.78 -13.01
C ARG A 8 -10.00 1.47 -12.21
N ALA A 9 -9.70 1.94 -10.99
CA ALA A 9 -10.67 2.68 -10.18
C ALA A 9 -11.05 4.02 -10.80
N PHE A 10 -10.11 4.73 -11.43
CA PHE A 10 -10.43 5.97 -12.16
C PHE A 10 -11.39 5.72 -13.33
N VAL A 11 -11.15 4.68 -14.12
CA VAL A 11 -12.06 4.29 -15.21
C VAL A 11 -13.45 3.99 -14.65
N ALA A 12 -13.54 3.18 -13.60
CA ALA A 12 -14.82 2.85 -12.96
C ALA A 12 -15.55 4.08 -12.39
N ALA A 13 -14.81 5.05 -11.83
CA ALA A 13 -15.40 6.30 -11.35
C ALA A 13 -15.94 7.18 -12.49
N ILE A 14 -15.33 7.16 -13.66
CA ILE A 14 -15.83 7.85 -14.85
C ILE A 14 -17.10 7.17 -15.39
N GLU A 15 -17.13 5.84 -15.38
CA GLU A 15 -18.24 5.05 -15.95
C GLU A 15 -19.47 4.98 -15.03
N HIS A 16 -19.26 4.93 -13.72
CA HIS A 16 -20.31 4.62 -12.74
C HIS A 16 -20.41 5.62 -11.58
N GLY A 17 -19.40 6.47 -11.39
CA GLY A 17 -19.37 7.42 -10.29
C GLY A 17 -20.41 8.52 -10.43
N GLN A 18 -20.78 9.12 -9.29
CA GLN A 18 -21.69 10.26 -9.23
C GLN A 18 -20.93 11.56 -8.93
N SER A 19 -21.45 12.68 -9.43
CA SER A 19 -20.84 14.00 -9.21
C SER A 19 -20.81 14.35 -7.72
N GLY A 20 -19.67 14.85 -7.25
CA GLY A 20 -19.47 15.25 -5.86
C GLY A 20 -19.18 14.12 -4.88
N GLU A 21 -19.11 12.87 -5.36
CA GLU A 21 -18.82 11.72 -4.51
C GLU A 21 -17.32 11.53 -4.26
N VAL A 22 -17.01 10.94 -3.11
CA VAL A 22 -15.67 10.48 -2.72
C VAL A 22 -15.68 8.96 -2.53
N TYR A 23 -14.64 8.31 -3.05
CA TYR A 23 -14.46 6.86 -3.03
C TYR A 23 -13.09 6.49 -2.45
N HIS A 24 -13.06 5.56 -1.49
CA HIS A 24 -11.82 5.01 -0.97
C HIS A 24 -11.36 3.82 -1.83
N ILE A 25 -10.18 3.95 -2.42
CA ILE A 25 -9.58 2.89 -3.23
C ILE A 25 -8.61 2.10 -2.35
N ALA A 26 -9.15 1.15 -1.58
CA ALA A 26 -8.41 0.30 -0.66
C ALA A 26 -8.69 -1.18 -0.97
N GLY A 27 -7.63 -1.99 -1.02
CA GLY A 27 -7.72 -3.42 -1.30
C GLY A 27 -8.12 -4.17 -0.03
N ASP A 28 -8.34 -5.48 -0.14
CA ASP A 28 -8.76 -6.30 1.00
C ASP A 28 -7.62 -6.58 1.99
N GLU A 29 -6.37 -6.37 1.56
CA GLU A 29 -5.20 -6.48 2.43
C GLU A 29 -5.05 -5.24 3.33
N GLU A 30 -4.96 -5.48 4.64
CA GLU A 30 -4.67 -4.48 5.66
C GLU A 30 -3.28 -4.74 6.28
N PRO A 31 -2.17 -4.47 5.56
CA PRO A 31 -0.84 -4.75 6.09
C PRO A 31 -0.47 -3.78 7.22
N THR A 32 0.29 -4.29 8.18
CA THR A 32 0.95 -3.46 9.19
C THR A 32 2.23 -2.85 8.60
N ILE A 33 2.71 -1.74 9.17
CA ILE A 33 4.03 -1.19 8.82
C ILE A 33 5.14 -2.23 9.03
N ARG A 34 5.03 -3.06 10.07
CA ARG A 34 5.96 -4.18 10.30
C ARG A 34 5.97 -5.18 9.15
N SER A 35 4.80 -5.59 8.63
CA SER A 35 4.74 -6.54 7.51
C SER A 35 5.26 -5.94 6.21
N ILE A 36 5.03 -4.64 5.98
CA ILE A 36 5.61 -3.92 4.83
C ILE A 36 7.14 -3.88 4.96
N ALA A 37 7.67 -3.52 6.14
CA ALA A 37 9.11 -3.49 6.39
C ALA A 37 9.77 -4.86 6.19
N ALA A 38 9.11 -5.94 6.64
CA ALA A 38 9.58 -7.30 6.41
C ALA A 38 9.58 -7.68 4.92
N ALA A 39 8.56 -7.29 4.16
CA ALA A 39 8.52 -7.53 2.72
C ALA A 39 9.63 -6.76 1.98
N VAL A 40 9.86 -5.50 2.33
CA VAL A 40 10.98 -4.70 1.78
C VAL A 40 12.32 -5.37 2.10
N ALA A 41 12.53 -5.83 3.33
CA ALA A 41 13.76 -6.49 3.77
C ALA A 41 14.08 -7.74 2.94
N ILE A 42 13.06 -8.53 2.56
CA ILE A 42 13.20 -9.65 1.62
C ILE A 42 13.71 -9.16 0.26
N GLY A 43 13.09 -8.12 -0.31
CA GLY A 43 13.44 -7.61 -1.64
C GLY A 43 14.84 -6.98 -1.75
N VAL A 44 15.37 -6.44 -0.64
CA VAL A 44 16.70 -5.82 -0.58
C VAL A 44 17.77 -6.71 0.06
N GLY A 45 17.40 -7.85 0.64
CA GLY A 45 18.32 -8.79 1.26
C GLY A 45 18.91 -8.31 2.58
N CYS A 46 18.13 -7.62 3.42
CA CYS A 46 18.57 -7.18 4.75
C CYS A 46 17.68 -7.74 5.87
N GLU A 47 18.08 -7.52 7.12
CA GLU A 47 17.26 -7.85 8.29
C GLU A 47 16.31 -6.71 8.65
N VAL A 48 15.13 -7.06 9.17
CA VAL A 48 14.17 -6.09 9.71
C VAL A 48 14.48 -5.82 11.19
N ALA A 49 14.47 -4.55 11.58
CA ALA A 49 14.68 -4.13 12.97
C ALA A 49 13.51 -3.26 13.46
N SER A 50 13.23 -3.34 14.78
CA SER A 50 12.36 -2.39 15.47
C SER A 50 13.20 -1.19 15.92
N VAL A 51 12.68 0.02 15.76
CA VAL A 51 13.35 1.27 16.12
C VAL A 51 12.42 2.15 16.96
N THR A 52 13.00 3.05 17.77
CA THR A 52 12.20 4.06 18.47
C THR A 52 11.74 5.16 17.52
N PRO A 53 10.70 5.95 17.87
CA PRO A 53 10.29 7.11 17.08
C PRO A 53 11.43 8.12 16.84
N GLU A 54 12.32 8.31 17.83
CA GLU A 54 13.46 9.22 17.72
C GLU A 54 14.51 8.72 16.73
N GLU A 55 14.82 7.42 16.77
CA GLU A 55 15.71 6.77 15.81
C GLU A 55 15.13 6.85 14.39
N ALA A 56 13.83 6.57 14.25
CA ALA A 56 13.13 6.70 12.97
C ALA A 56 13.13 8.14 12.44
N ALA A 57 12.92 9.13 13.31
CA ALA A 57 12.94 10.55 12.93
C ALA A 57 14.34 11.02 12.49
N SER A 58 15.38 10.50 13.13
CA SER A 58 16.77 10.75 12.73
C SER A 58 17.09 10.13 11.37
N ALA A 59 16.65 8.90 11.11
CA ALA A 59 16.96 8.16 9.88
C ALA A 59 16.10 8.57 8.67
N LEU A 60 14.80 8.84 8.87
CA LEU A 60 13.81 9.02 7.81
C LEU A 60 13.21 10.42 7.76
N ASN A 61 13.67 11.35 8.60
CA ASN A 61 13.06 12.65 8.92
C ASN A 61 11.81 12.57 9.85
N PRO A 62 11.54 13.63 10.64
CA PRO A 62 10.43 13.64 11.60
C PRO A 62 9.04 13.45 10.99
N PHE A 63 8.80 13.94 9.78
CA PHE A 63 7.51 13.83 9.13
C PHE A 63 7.22 12.37 8.72
N THR A 64 8.19 11.70 8.10
CA THR A 64 8.05 10.28 7.73
C THR A 64 7.89 9.40 8.96
N ALA A 65 8.68 9.64 10.02
CA ALA A 65 8.60 8.89 11.27
C ALA A 65 7.24 9.04 11.95
N MET A 66 6.65 10.24 11.93
CA MET A 66 5.28 10.46 12.42
C MET A 66 4.26 9.70 11.55
N PHE A 67 4.37 9.79 10.22
CA PHE A 67 3.41 9.16 9.31
C PHE A 67 3.38 7.63 9.45
N LEU A 68 4.53 6.99 9.63
CA LEU A 68 4.64 5.53 9.82
C LEU A 68 4.08 5.04 11.17
N GLN A 69 3.74 5.94 12.11
CA GLN A 69 3.09 5.57 13.37
C GLN A 69 1.56 5.62 13.28
N LEU A 70 1.02 6.18 12.20
CA LEU A 70 -0.43 6.25 12.01
C LEU A 70 -1.01 4.86 11.74
N ASN A 71 -2.14 4.57 12.38
CA ASN A 71 -2.91 3.36 12.14
C ASN A 71 -4.31 3.75 11.64
N ASN A 72 -4.52 3.59 10.34
CA ASN A 72 -5.77 3.95 9.68
C ASN A 72 -6.34 2.72 8.99
N ARG A 73 -7.59 2.36 9.29
CA ARG A 73 -8.34 1.35 8.55
C ARG A 73 -9.25 2.05 7.55
N LEU A 74 -9.16 1.65 6.29
CA LEU A 74 -9.95 2.22 5.21
C LEU A 74 -11.03 1.22 4.79
N ASP A 75 -12.26 1.71 4.66
CA ASP A 75 -13.37 0.93 4.12
C ASP A 75 -13.62 1.31 2.65
N SER A 76 -13.59 0.31 1.77
CA SER A 76 -13.88 0.41 0.34
C SER A 76 -15.27 -0.14 -0.04
N ALA A 77 -16.15 -0.43 0.92
CA ALA A 77 -17.48 -0.98 0.66
C ALA A 77 -18.34 -0.11 -0.27
N LYS A 78 -18.26 1.22 -0.12
CA LYS A 78 -18.93 2.17 -1.03
C LYS A 78 -18.41 2.02 -2.46
N THR A 79 -17.08 2.03 -2.63
CA THR A 79 -16.41 1.87 -3.93
C THR A 79 -16.80 0.56 -4.60
N ARG A 80 -16.81 -0.55 -3.87
CA ARG A 80 -17.24 -1.86 -4.41
C ARG A 80 -18.70 -1.85 -4.86
N ARG A 81 -19.58 -1.25 -4.07
CA ARG A 81 -21.02 -1.24 -4.32
C ARG A 81 -21.42 -0.34 -5.49
N GLU A 82 -20.87 0.86 -5.53
CA GLU A 82 -21.31 1.90 -6.48
C GLU A 82 -20.49 1.93 -7.76
N LEU A 83 -19.19 1.58 -7.70
CA LEU A 83 -18.33 1.57 -8.88
C LEU A 83 -18.15 0.15 -9.45
N HIS A 84 -18.82 -0.85 -8.89
CA HIS A 84 -18.64 -2.27 -9.25
C HIS A 84 -17.18 -2.73 -9.22
N TRP A 85 -16.38 -2.08 -8.38
CA TRP A 85 -14.94 -2.26 -8.34
C TRP A 85 -14.58 -3.50 -7.52
N SER A 86 -13.74 -4.39 -8.05
CA SER A 86 -13.30 -5.62 -7.36
C SER A 86 -11.93 -5.51 -6.69
N GLY A 87 -11.19 -4.41 -6.92
CA GLY A 87 -10.00 -4.00 -6.16
C GLY A 87 -8.79 -4.90 -6.09
N ALA A 88 -8.87 -6.12 -6.60
CA ALA A 88 -7.78 -7.07 -6.64
C ALA A 88 -6.86 -6.82 -7.83
N THR A 89 -5.56 -6.77 -7.56
CA THR A 89 -4.53 -7.20 -8.53
C THR A 89 -4.33 -8.71 -8.40
N GLU A 90 -3.78 -9.35 -9.43
CA GLU A 90 -3.51 -10.80 -9.41
C GLU A 90 -2.50 -11.21 -8.32
N THR A 91 -1.69 -10.26 -7.86
CA THR A 91 -0.66 -10.45 -6.85
C THR A 91 -1.00 -9.71 -5.57
N SER A 92 -0.73 -10.33 -4.42
CA SER A 92 -0.83 -9.70 -3.10
C SER A 92 0.14 -8.54 -2.96
N LEU A 93 -0.27 -7.49 -2.22
CA LEU A 93 0.55 -6.32 -1.96
C LEU A 93 1.90 -6.69 -1.30
N LEU A 94 1.89 -7.52 -0.26
CA LEU A 94 3.13 -7.90 0.43
C LEU A 94 4.04 -8.75 -0.47
N TRP A 95 3.46 -9.59 -1.32
CA TRP A 95 4.23 -10.37 -2.28
C TRP A 95 4.91 -9.46 -3.31
N ASP A 96 4.16 -8.50 -3.87
CA ASP A 96 4.66 -7.56 -4.87
C ASP A 96 5.73 -6.62 -4.30
N VAL A 97 5.61 -6.20 -3.04
CA VAL A 97 6.67 -5.43 -2.37
C VAL A 97 7.96 -6.26 -2.23
N ALA A 98 7.84 -7.56 -1.90
CA ALA A 98 9.00 -8.41 -1.67
C ALA A 98 9.71 -8.87 -2.96
N HIS A 99 8.96 -9.07 -4.05
CA HIS A 99 9.48 -9.74 -5.26
C HIS A 99 9.23 -8.95 -6.55
N GLY A 100 8.49 -7.86 -6.49
CA GLY A 100 8.11 -7.05 -7.64
C GLY A 100 9.22 -6.11 -8.09
N SER A 101 8.83 -5.01 -8.71
CA SER A 101 9.75 -4.13 -9.44
C SER A 101 10.79 -3.41 -8.57
N TYR A 102 10.58 -3.35 -7.25
CA TYR A 102 11.49 -2.73 -6.28
C TYR A 102 12.52 -3.70 -5.71
N ALA A 103 12.34 -5.01 -5.90
CA ALA A 103 13.31 -5.99 -5.45
C ALA A 103 14.64 -5.79 -6.19
N THR A 104 15.74 -5.88 -5.46
CA THR A 104 17.06 -5.78 -6.07
C THR A 104 17.25 -6.97 -7.02
N LYS A 105 17.57 -6.68 -8.28
CA LYS A 105 17.98 -7.74 -9.21
C LYS A 105 19.31 -8.27 -8.70
N SER A 106 19.29 -9.46 -8.11
CA SER A 106 20.52 -10.16 -7.73
C SER A 106 21.44 -10.21 -8.97
N SER A 107 22.54 -9.47 -8.94
CA SER A 107 23.61 -9.65 -9.92
C SER A 107 24.23 -11.01 -9.62
N ARG A 108 23.96 -11.99 -10.49
CA ARG A 108 24.77 -13.19 -10.56
C ARG A 108 26.13 -12.85 -11.16
#